data_AF-A0A835ZZW1-F1
#
_entry.id   AF-A0A835ZZW1-F1
#
_cell.length_a   1.000
_cell.length_b   1.000
_cell.length_c   1.000
_cell.angle_alpha   90.00
_cell.angle_beta   90.00
_cell.angle_gamma   90.00
#
_symmetry.space_group_name_H-M   'P 1'
#
loop_
_entity.id
_entity.type
_entity.pdbx_description
1 polymer ?
#
loop_
_entity_poly.entity_id
_entity_poly.type
_entity_poly.pdbx_seq_one_letter_code
_entity_poly.pdbx_strand_id
1 'polypeptide(L)'
;MHSMSSSSTATASANKILVKHVMVINGGLMGSRIAQVAAATDHTVVLVDQTEDILAKSRKGIEESLQKVAKKFAENPKSADKFVAKTLSSISPSMDAASVVHSTDLLVEATVENLQVTNELFKRLDKFAVEHKSLPATLLHCRSQA
;
A
#
# COMPACT_ATOMS: atom_id res chain seq x y z
N MET A 1 18.91 -25.31 -32.25
CA MET A 1 19.65 -24.72 -31.11
C MET A 1 19.87 -23.25 -31.42
N HIS A 2 18.93 -22.37 -31.04
CA HIS A 2 19.10 -20.92 -31.25
C HIS A 2 19.73 -20.31 -29.99
N SER A 3 20.92 -19.76 -30.18
CA SER A 3 21.69 -19.01 -29.19
C SER A 3 20.91 -17.76 -28.79
N MET A 4 20.41 -17.70 -27.55
CA MET A 4 19.84 -16.47 -27.00
C MET A 4 20.99 -15.51 -26.64
N SER A 5 20.99 -14.34 -27.29
CA SER A 5 21.99 -13.30 -27.12
C SER A 5 21.84 -12.61 -25.75
N SER A 6 22.91 -12.61 -24.96
CA SER A 6 23.03 -12.07 -23.60
C SER A 6 22.81 -10.55 -23.47
N SER A 7 22.60 -9.84 -24.57
CA SER A 7 22.36 -8.39 -24.60
C SER A 7 20.91 -7.98 -24.28
N SER A 8 19.92 -8.88 -24.47
CA SER A 8 18.50 -8.56 -24.28
C SER A 8 18.07 -8.55 -22.80
N THR A 9 18.68 -9.41 -21.99
CA THR A 9 18.37 -9.54 -20.55
C THR A 9 18.91 -8.37 -19.72
N ALA A 10 20.01 -7.74 -20.14
CA ALA A 10 20.58 -6.57 -19.46
C ALA A 10 19.68 -5.33 -19.57
N THR A 11 19.10 -5.09 -20.76
CA THR A 11 18.20 -3.94 -21.00
C THR A 11 16.84 -4.13 -20.31
N ALA A 12 16.33 -5.36 -20.22
CA ALA A 12 15.09 -5.66 -19.50
C ALA A 12 15.22 -5.44 -17.98
N SER A 13 16.41 -5.64 -17.41
CA SER A 13 16.66 -5.43 -15.96
C SER A 13 16.69 -3.94 -15.57
N ALA A 14 16.97 -3.03 -16.50
CA ALA A 14 17.09 -1.60 -16.23
C ALA A 14 15.74 -0.89 -16.04
N ASN A 15 14.63 -1.50 -16.50
CA ASN A 15 13.28 -0.92 -16.43
C ASN A 15 12.42 -1.50 -15.29
N LYS A 16 13.00 -2.19 -14.32
CA LYS A 16 12.26 -2.75 -13.18
C LYS A 16 12.00 -1.67 -12.13
N ILE A 17 10.77 -1.16 -12.06
CA ILE A 17 10.34 -0.30 -10.95
C ILE A 17 10.28 -1.14 -9.67
N LEU A 18 11.15 -0.83 -8.71
CA LEU A 18 11.09 -1.39 -7.36
C LEU A 18 10.10 -0.56 -6.54
N VAL A 19 8.94 -1.14 -6.23
CA VAL A 19 7.95 -0.51 -5.35
C VAL A 19 8.51 -0.49 -3.93
N LYS A 20 8.66 0.70 -3.34
CA LYS A 20 9.07 0.89 -1.94
C LYS A 20 8.05 1.68 -1.15
N HIS A 21 7.41 2.66 -1.79
CA HIS A 21 6.42 3.55 -1.20
C HIS A 21 5.04 3.25 -1.75
N VAL A 22 4.13 2.82 -0.88
CA VAL A 22 2.75 2.47 -1.23
C VAL A 22 1.79 3.47 -0.57
N MET A 23 0.94 4.09 -1.36
CA MET A 23 -0.20 4.86 -0.84
C MET A 23 -1.45 4.00 -0.94
N VAL A 24 -2.16 3.86 0.18
CA VAL A 24 -3.44 3.15 0.23
C VAL A 24 -4.53 4.16 0.52
N ILE A 25 -5.53 4.26 -0.36
CA ILE A 25 -6.69 5.12 -0.18
C ILE A 25 -7.84 4.32 0.43
N ASN A 26 -8.44 4.90 1.47
CA ASN A 26 -9.47 4.38 2.36
C ASN A 26 -8.94 3.37 3.40
N GLY A 27 -9.06 3.72 4.68
CA GLY A 27 -8.79 2.91 5.87
C GLY A 27 -9.88 1.92 6.26
N GLY A 28 -10.85 1.65 5.38
CA GLY A 28 -11.86 0.60 5.59
C GLY A 28 -11.25 -0.80 5.75
N LEU A 29 -12.11 -1.82 5.82
CA LEU A 29 -11.68 -3.21 6.03
C LEU A 29 -10.62 -3.66 5.01
N MET A 30 -10.81 -3.36 3.73
CA MET A 30 -9.87 -3.78 2.68
C MET A 30 -8.57 -2.96 2.70
N GLY A 31 -8.66 -1.64 2.70
CA GLY A 31 -7.46 -0.81 2.66
C GLY A 31 -6.58 -0.97 3.90
N SER A 32 -7.16 -1.16 5.08
CA SER A 32 -6.38 -1.48 6.29
C SER A 32 -5.62 -2.83 6.17
N ARG A 33 -6.20 -3.85 5.52
CA ARG A 33 -5.53 -5.15 5.30
C ARG A 33 -4.46 -5.08 4.22
N ILE A 34 -4.69 -4.31 3.16
CA ILE A 34 -3.69 -4.03 2.14
C ILE A 34 -2.50 -3.30 2.77
N ALA A 35 -2.77 -2.24 3.54
CA ALA A 35 -1.74 -1.48 4.25
C ALA A 35 -0.93 -2.38 5.21
N GLN A 36 -1.61 -3.26 5.95
CA GLN A 36 -0.96 -4.23 6.83
C GLN A 36 -0.01 -5.16 6.06
N VAL A 37 -0.47 -5.76 4.96
CA VAL A 37 0.34 -6.71 4.19
C VAL A 37 1.52 -6.01 3.51
N ALA A 38 1.30 -4.83 2.92
CA ALA A 38 2.36 -4.04 2.31
C ALA A 38 3.44 -3.68 3.35
N ALA A 39 3.04 -3.18 4.53
CA ALA A 39 3.98 -2.85 5.59
C ALA A 39 4.72 -4.07 6.16
N ALA A 40 4.03 -5.21 6.31
CA ALA A 40 4.63 -6.44 6.81
C ALA A 40 5.64 -7.05 5.82
N THR A 41 5.61 -6.61 4.55
CA THR A 41 6.52 -7.04 3.47
C THR A 41 7.55 -5.97 3.12
N ASP A 42 7.90 -5.12 4.11
CA ASP A 42 8.97 -4.12 4.03
C ASP A 42 8.71 -2.93 3.07
N HIS A 43 7.44 -2.61 2.81
CA HIS A 43 7.07 -1.38 2.12
C HIS A 43 6.75 -0.25 3.11
N THR A 44 7.12 0.98 2.78
CA THR A 44 6.66 2.17 3.50
C THR A 44 5.25 2.51 3.00
N VAL A 45 4.30 2.59 3.91
CA VAL A 45 2.88 2.77 3.59
C VAL A 45 2.38 4.11 4.11
N VAL A 46 1.66 4.83 3.28
CA VAL A 46 0.81 5.94 3.72
C VAL A 46 -0.64 5.54 3.54
N LEU A 47 -1.37 5.44 4.65
CA LEU A 47 -2.80 5.17 4.66
C LEU A 47 -3.56 6.51 4.66
N VAL A 48 -4.39 6.73 3.64
CA VAL A 48 -5.13 7.97 3.46
C VAL A 48 -6.62 7.74 3.64
N ASP A 49 -7.27 8.57 4.45
CA ASP A 49 -8.73 8.59 4.60
C ASP A 49 -9.21 10.02 4.94
N GLN A 50 -10.53 10.23 4.97
CA GLN A 50 -11.18 11.53 5.12
C GLN A 50 -11.13 12.07 6.55
N THR A 51 -10.98 11.22 7.57
CA THR A 51 -10.98 11.66 8.98
C THR A 51 -9.93 10.94 9.83
N GLU A 52 -9.44 11.62 10.86
CA GLU A 52 -8.53 11.04 11.85
C GLU A 52 -9.16 9.84 12.57
N ASP A 53 -10.48 9.88 12.84
CA ASP A 53 -11.19 8.80 13.52
C ASP A 53 -11.16 7.49 12.72
N ILE A 54 -11.35 7.58 11.39
CA ILE A 54 -11.25 6.41 10.52
C ILE A 54 -9.83 5.87 10.55
N LEU A 55 -8.82 6.73 10.36
CA LEU A 55 -7.41 6.35 10.39
C LEU A 55 -6.99 5.70 11.72
N ALA A 56 -7.44 6.25 12.84
CA ALA A 56 -7.20 5.70 14.17
C ALA A 56 -7.84 4.32 14.33
N LYS A 57 -9.08 4.15 13.88
CA LYS A 57 -9.78 2.85 13.87
C LYS A 57 -9.08 1.84 12.98
N SER A 58 -8.63 2.23 11.80
CA SER A 58 -7.85 1.39 10.88
C SER A 58 -6.56 0.92 11.53
N ARG A 59 -5.79 1.85 12.12
CA ARG A 59 -4.52 1.56 12.77
C ARG A 59 -4.70 0.57 13.92
N LYS A 60 -5.73 0.76 14.76
CA LYS A 60 -6.08 -0.19 15.82
C LYS A 60 -6.45 -1.57 15.27
N GLY A 61 -7.26 -1.63 14.21
CA GLY A 61 -7.65 -2.90 13.57
C GLY A 61 -6.49 -3.63 12.89
N ILE A 62 -5.47 -2.91 12.44
CA ILE A 62 -4.21 -3.46 11.93
C ILE A 62 -3.40 -4.04 13.09
N GLU A 63 -3.20 -3.27 14.16
CA GLU A 63 -2.48 -3.71 15.37
C GLU A 63 -3.06 -5.00 15.95
N GLU A 64 -4.39 -5.05 16.17
CA GLU A 64 -5.07 -6.23 16.71
C GLU A 64 -4.89 -7.47 15.80
N SER A 65 -4.89 -7.28 14.48
CA SER A 65 -4.65 -8.38 13.55
C SER A 65 -3.20 -8.82 13.55
N LEU A 66 -2.24 -7.89 13.61
CA LEU A 66 -0.82 -8.23 13.68
C LEU A 66 -0.50 -8.99 14.96
N GLN A 67 -1.09 -8.60 16.09
CA GLN A 67 -0.95 -9.34 17.35
C GLN A 67 -1.46 -10.78 17.22
N LYS A 68 -2.60 -11.00 16.52
CA LYS A 68 -3.13 -12.35 16.26
C LYS A 68 -2.21 -13.17 15.35
N VAL A 69 -1.63 -12.56 14.32
CA VAL A 69 -0.66 -13.21 13.43
C VAL A 69 0.61 -13.55 14.19
N ALA A 70 1.16 -12.61 14.96
CA ALA A 70 2.38 -12.80 15.71
C ALA A 70 2.26 -13.92 16.75
N LYS A 71 1.11 -14.02 17.45
CA LYS A 71 0.83 -15.13 18.37
C LYS A 71 0.84 -16.51 17.71
N LYS A 72 0.57 -16.61 16.40
CA LYS A 72 0.53 -17.88 15.67
C LYS A 72 1.88 -18.28 15.08
N PHE A 73 2.71 -17.31 14.69
CA PHE A 73 3.89 -17.57 13.86
C PHE A 73 5.22 -17.12 14.47
N ALA A 74 5.22 -16.35 15.57
CA ALA A 74 6.45 -15.89 16.20
C ALA A 74 7.10 -17.02 17.03
N GLU A 75 8.43 -17.11 16.98
CA GLU A 75 9.21 -18.08 17.74
C GLU A 75 9.17 -17.80 19.26
N ASN A 76 9.05 -16.52 19.63
CA ASN A 76 8.99 -16.07 21.02
C ASN A 76 8.29 -14.70 21.15
N PRO A 77 7.88 -14.30 22.37
CA PRO A 77 7.16 -13.04 22.60
C PRO A 77 7.92 -11.79 22.12
N LYS A 78 9.26 -11.73 22.32
CA LYS A 78 10.05 -10.56 21.89
C LYS A 78 10.06 -10.39 20.37
N SER A 79 10.13 -11.50 19.63
CA SER A 79 10.06 -11.49 18.17
C SER A 79 8.68 -11.07 17.67
N ALA A 80 7.61 -11.46 18.37
CA ALA A 80 6.25 -11.03 18.10
C ALA A 80 6.10 -9.51 18.23
N ASP A 81 6.53 -8.95 19.36
CA ASP A 81 6.43 -7.52 19.64
C ASP A 81 7.24 -6.69 18.63
N LYS A 82 8.45 -7.17 18.28
CA LYS A 82 9.30 -6.52 17.27
C LYS A 82 8.64 -6.51 15.89
N PHE A 83 8.01 -7.60 15.48
CA PHE A 83 7.30 -7.69 14.20
C PHE A 83 6.11 -6.72 14.16
N VAL A 84 5.30 -6.68 15.21
CA VAL A 84 4.15 -5.76 15.31
C VAL A 84 4.62 -4.32 15.27
N ALA A 85 5.60 -3.95 16.09
CA ALA A 85 6.12 -2.59 16.17
C ALA A 85 6.74 -2.13 14.84
N LYS A 86 7.57 -2.97 14.20
CA LYS A 86 8.19 -2.68 12.90
C LYS A 86 7.13 -2.46 11.80
N THR A 87 6.11 -3.31 11.77
CA THR A 87 5.05 -3.22 10.77
C THR A 87 4.25 -1.93 10.96
N LEU A 88 3.83 -1.63 12.21
CA LEU A 88 3.08 -0.41 12.51
C LEU A 88 3.89 0.87 12.27
N SER A 89 5.19 0.88 12.55
CA SER A 89 6.04 2.05 12.29
C SER A 89 6.22 2.34 10.80
N SER A 90 5.96 1.35 9.94
CA SER A 90 6.03 1.49 8.49
C SER A 90 4.74 2.05 7.89
N ILE A 91 3.70 2.30 8.69
CA ILE A 91 2.40 2.84 8.26
C ILE A 91 2.21 4.24 8.85
N SER A 92 2.11 5.25 7.99
CA SER A 92 1.81 6.63 8.37
C SER A 92 0.39 7.02 7.93
N PRO A 93 -0.43 7.63 8.80
CA PRO A 93 -1.73 8.16 8.41
C PRO A 93 -1.58 9.50 7.68
N SER A 94 -2.48 9.81 6.76
CA SER A 94 -2.63 11.14 6.17
C SER A 94 -4.10 11.39 5.81
N MET A 95 -4.51 12.66 5.79
CA MET A 95 -5.83 13.07 5.28
C MET A 95 -5.72 13.78 3.92
N ASP A 96 -4.51 13.95 3.40
CA ASP A 96 -4.26 14.64 2.13
C ASP A 96 -3.46 13.75 1.18
N ALA A 97 -4.18 13.10 0.25
CA ALA A 97 -3.56 12.26 -0.78
C ALA A 97 -2.65 13.05 -1.73
N ALA A 98 -2.94 14.33 -2.01
CA ALA A 98 -2.13 15.14 -2.94
C ALA A 98 -0.76 15.45 -2.36
N SER A 99 -0.67 15.64 -1.03
CA SER A 99 0.61 15.82 -0.33
C SER A 99 1.49 14.57 -0.33
N VAL A 100 0.96 13.38 -0.65
CA VAL A 100 1.67 12.10 -0.53
C VAL A 100 2.07 11.54 -1.90
N VAL A 101 1.19 11.69 -2.90
CA VAL A 101 1.27 10.98 -4.18
C VAL A 101 2.60 11.21 -4.93
N HIS A 102 3.20 12.40 -4.79
CA HIS A 102 4.47 12.73 -5.46
C HIS A 102 5.65 11.82 -5.04
N SER A 103 5.58 11.24 -3.84
CA SER A 103 6.60 10.35 -3.28
C SER A 103 6.24 8.86 -3.40
N THR A 104 5.07 8.54 -3.97
CA THR A 104 4.51 7.19 -4.04
C THR A 104 4.99 6.45 -5.28
N ASP A 105 5.27 5.15 -5.15
CA ASP A 105 5.58 4.26 -6.27
C ASP A 105 4.35 3.45 -6.73
N LEU A 106 3.46 3.10 -5.79
CA LEU A 106 2.22 2.37 -6.04
C LEU A 106 1.06 3.00 -5.26
N LEU A 107 0.00 3.37 -5.97
CA LEU A 107 -1.26 3.82 -5.38
C LEU A 107 -2.29 2.70 -5.48
N VAL A 108 -2.83 2.30 -4.32
CA VAL A 108 -3.91 1.31 -4.22
C VAL A 108 -5.16 2.00 -3.69
N GLU A 109 -6.22 1.98 -4.48
CA GLU A 109 -7.53 2.47 -4.05
C GLU A 109 -8.42 1.27 -3.66
N ALA A 110 -9.07 1.36 -2.50
CA ALA A 110 -9.89 0.29 -1.95
C ALA A 110 -11.34 0.74 -1.69
N THR A 111 -12.01 1.27 -2.72
CA THR A 111 -13.45 1.62 -2.68
C THR A 111 -14.29 0.59 -3.43
N VAL A 112 -15.54 0.36 -3.01
CA VAL A 112 -16.44 -0.61 -3.63
C VAL A 112 -17.55 0.04 -4.47
N GLU A 113 -17.79 1.35 -4.32
CA GLU A 113 -19.16 1.86 -4.53
C GLU A 113 -19.35 2.89 -5.64
N ASN A 114 -18.30 3.59 -6.12
CA ASN A 114 -18.50 4.66 -7.11
C ASN A 114 -17.30 4.90 -8.05
N LEU A 115 -17.39 4.36 -9.27
CA LEU A 115 -16.35 4.57 -10.31
C LEU A 115 -16.14 6.03 -10.68
N GLN A 116 -17.19 6.87 -10.63
CA GLN A 116 -17.05 8.28 -10.96
C GLN A 116 -16.17 9.00 -9.93
N VAL A 117 -16.43 8.76 -8.64
CA VAL A 117 -15.63 9.32 -7.53
C VAL A 117 -14.19 8.85 -7.62
N THR A 118 -13.97 7.55 -7.88
CA THR A 118 -12.62 7.01 -8.03
C THR A 118 -11.89 7.63 -9.24
N ASN A 119 -12.57 7.80 -10.37
CA ASN A 119 -11.98 8.46 -11.56
C ASN A 119 -11.64 9.93 -11.30
N GLU A 120 -12.48 10.65 -10.57
CA GLU A 120 -12.22 12.04 -10.18
C GLU A 120 -11.02 12.14 -9.24
N LEU A 121 -10.91 11.23 -8.27
CA LEU A 121 -9.74 11.11 -7.39
C LEU A 121 -8.46 10.88 -8.22
N PHE A 122 -8.45 9.92 -9.14
CA PHE A 122 -7.29 9.64 -9.97
C PHE A 122 -6.90 10.84 -10.84
N LYS A 123 -7.88 11.48 -11.51
CA LYS A 123 -7.63 12.71 -12.30
C LYS A 123 -7.04 13.84 -11.46
N ARG A 124 -7.44 13.95 -10.19
CA ARG A 124 -6.87 14.94 -9.27
C ARG A 124 -5.43 14.59 -8.93
N LEU A 125 -5.14 13.33 -8.60
CA LEU A 125 -3.83 12.88 -8.15
C LEU A 125 -2.78 12.82 -9.27
N ASP A 126 -3.21 12.55 -10.50
CA ASP A 126 -2.36 12.55 -11.69
C ASP A 126 -1.63 13.88 -11.88
N LYS A 127 -2.27 15.00 -11.50
CA LYS A 127 -1.67 16.35 -11.55
C LYS A 127 -0.48 16.55 -10.60
N PHE A 128 -0.35 15.70 -9.57
CA PHE A 128 0.67 15.78 -8.55
C PHE A 128 1.66 14.61 -8.62
N ALA A 129 1.42 13.65 -9.52
CA ALA A 129 2.30 12.52 -9.75
C ALA A 129 3.52 12.94 -10.59
N VAL A 130 4.68 12.32 -10.35
CA VAL A 130 5.91 12.59 -11.10
C VAL A 130 5.90 11.81 -12.41
N GLU A 131 6.12 12.46 -13.56
CA GLU A 131 6.00 11.87 -14.92
C GLU A 131 6.75 10.54 -15.13
N HIS A 132 7.87 10.31 -14.43
CA HIS A 132 8.66 9.06 -14.55
C HIS A 132 8.16 7.90 -13.69
N LYS A 133 7.26 8.17 -12.72
CA LYS A 133 6.57 7.13 -11.97
C LYS A 133 5.20 6.98 -12.61
N SER A 134 5.11 6.09 -13.60
CA SER A 134 3.80 5.52 -13.94
C SER A 134 3.15 5.14 -12.63
N LEU A 135 2.00 5.72 -12.29
CA LEU A 135 1.15 5.22 -11.23
C LEU A 135 0.43 4.03 -11.86
N PRO A 136 0.86 2.77 -11.68
CA PRO A 136 -0.05 1.66 -11.88
C PRO A 136 -1.11 1.81 -10.80
N ALA A 137 -2.13 2.61 -11.08
CA ALA A 137 -3.37 2.65 -10.35
C ALA A 137 -4.00 1.26 -10.52
N THR A 138 -3.61 0.33 -9.66
CA THR A 138 -4.25 -0.98 -9.62
C THR A 138 -5.54 -0.74 -8.87
N LEU A 139 -6.61 -0.49 -9.63
CA LEU A 139 -7.97 -0.57 -9.13
C LEU A 139 -8.23 -2.04 -8.78
N LEU A 140 -7.77 -2.47 -7.61
CA LEU A 140 -8.08 -3.79 -7.13
C LEU A 140 -9.53 -3.73 -6.64
N HIS A 141 -10.45 -4.09 -7.53
CA HIS A 141 -11.87 -4.21 -7.25
C HIS A 141 -12.09 -5.38 -6.27
N CYS A 142 -11.73 -5.17 -5.01
CA CYS A 142 -11.85 -6.16 -3.96
C CYS A 142 -13.29 -6.09 -3.45
N ARG A 143 -14.16 -6.96 -3.98
CA ARG A 143 -15.54 -7.10 -3.50
C ARG A 143 -15.49 -7.45 -2.01
N SER A 144 -15.77 -6.47 -1.15
CA SER A 144 -16.06 -6.72 0.27
C SER A 144 -17.38 -7.48 0.31
N GLN A 145 -17.34 -8.80 0.38
CA GLN A 145 -18.50 -9.56 0.81
C GLN A 145 -18.62 -9.32 2.33
N ALA A 146 -19.69 -8.63 2.70
CA ALA A 146 -20.17 -8.54 4.06
C ALA A 146 -20.65 -9.91 4.55
#